data_AF-F4NSY6-F1
#
_entry.id   AF-F4NSY6-F1
#
_cell.length_a   1.000
_cell.length_b   1.000
_cell.length_c   1.000
_cell.angle_alpha   90.00
_cell.angle_beta   90.00
_cell.angle_gamma   90.00
#
_symmetry.space_group_name_H-M   'P 1'
#
loop_
_entity.id
_entity.type
_entity.pdbx_description
1 polymer ?
#
loop_
_entity_poly.entity_id
_entity_poly.type
_entity_poly.pdbx_seq_one_letter_code
_entity_poly.pdbx_strand_id
1 'polypeptide(L)'
;MPVAIPAGLTEEQIESYVIHVRLEDISRSLKVGDYVPSDKRSVSPPPEYGTDGRRINTREFRYRKKLEDERHKLVEKAIKVIPGFRPPADYKRPTKILDKIYIPVRDFPEINFIGLLIGPRGNTLKKIESESGAKISIRGKGSVKEGRGRNENAPQAGEEEDLHCVVSGDTDDKIRKGVEMINKIIETATSVPEGQNELKRNQLRELAALNGTLRDDENQICNNCGAVGHRRYECPEQRNFTANLICRICQGVGHIARGKSMTTCLIKCNIWAF
;
A
#
# COMPACT_ATOMS: atom_id res chain seq x y z
N MET A 1 31.92 -32.01 -20.71
CA MET A 1 31.11 -31.60 -21.88
C MET A 1 31.95 -30.70 -22.76
N PRO A 2 31.83 -30.81 -24.09
CA PRO A 2 32.64 -30.02 -25.02
C PRO A 2 32.32 -28.52 -24.88
N VAL A 3 33.38 -27.70 -24.90
CA VAL A 3 33.35 -26.23 -24.70
C VAL A 3 33.16 -25.48 -26.04
N ALA A 4 32.96 -26.22 -27.14
CA ALA A 4 32.81 -25.65 -28.48
C ALA A 4 31.35 -25.27 -28.76
N ILE A 5 31.12 -24.00 -29.04
CA ILE A 5 29.82 -23.48 -29.49
C ILE A 5 29.59 -23.98 -30.92
N PRO A 6 28.46 -24.64 -31.24
CA PRO A 6 28.17 -25.08 -32.60
C PRO A 6 28.05 -23.88 -33.54
N ALA A 7 28.62 -23.97 -34.74
CA ALA A 7 28.51 -22.91 -35.74
C ALA A 7 27.10 -22.88 -36.35
N GLY A 8 26.52 -21.68 -36.52
CA GLY A 8 25.22 -21.48 -37.17
C GLY A 8 24.01 -21.30 -36.25
N LEU A 9 24.20 -21.12 -34.94
CA LEU A 9 23.12 -20.77 -34.01
C LEU A 9 22.73 -19.29 -34.12
N THR A 10 21.45 -19.00 -33.89
CA THR A 10 20.98 -17.63 -33.68
C THR A 10 21.47 -17.08 -32.34
N GLU A 11 21.46 -15.76 -32.18
CA GLU A 11 21.90 -15.09 -30.95
C GLU A 11 21.13 -15.61 -29.71
N GLU A 12 19.82 -15.81 -29.82
CA GLU A 12 18.97 -16.38 -28.76
C GLU A 12 19.33 -17.84 -28.41
N GLN A 13 19.74 -18.64 -29.40
CA GLN A 13 20.18 -20.02 -29.20
C GLN A 13 21.56 -20.06 -28.54
N ILE A 14 22.46 -19.15 -28.89
CA ILE A 14 23.78 -19.00 -28.25
C ILE A 14 23.58 -18.60 -26.79
N GLU A 15 22.73 -17.61 -26.49
CA GLU A 15 22.42 -17.20 -25.12
C GLU A 15 21.84 -18.36 -24.30
N SER A 16 20.88 -19.10 -24.87
CA SER A 16 20.28 -20.28 -24.24
C SER A 16 21.32 -21.35 -23.92
N TYR A 17 22.25 -21.60 -24.85
CA TYR A 17 23.34 -22.55 -24.67
C TYR A 17 24.31 -22.12 -23.57
N VAL A 18 24.71 -20.85 -23.55
CA VAL A 18 25.59 -20.28 -22.52
C VAL A 18 24.95 -20.39 -21.13
N ILE A 19 23.66 -20.07 -21.01
CA ILE A 19 22.92 -20.20 -19.76
C ILE A 19 22.90 -21.67 -19.29
N HIS A 20 22.64 -22.62 -20.19
CA HIS A 20 22.60 -24.04 -19.87
C HIS A 20 23.96 -24.57 -19.37
N VAL A 21 25.04 -24.29 -20.11
CA VAL A 21 26.40 -24.71 -19.75
C VAL A 21 26.79 -24.14 -18.39
N ARG A 22 26.49 -22.85 -18.14
CA ARG A 22 26.81 -22.21 -16.87
C ARG A 22 25.99 -22.76 -15.70
N LEU A 23 24.71 -23.08 -15.91
CA LEU A 23 23.88 -23.71 -14.88
C LEU A 23 24.38 -25.11 -14.50
N GLU A 24 24.84 -25.90 -15.47
CA GLU A 24 25.44 -27.21 -15.22
C GLU A 24 26.77 -27.11 -14.48
N ASP A 25 27.62 -26.14 -14.84
CA ASP A 25 28.89 -25.85 -14.16
C ASP A 25 28.66 -25.49 -12.68
N ILE A 26 27.77 -24.53 -12.41
CA ILE A 26 27.42 -24.14 -11.03
C ILE A 26 26.81 -25.32 -10.26
N SER A 27 25.94 -26.10 -10.90
CA SER A 27 25.33 -27.27 -10.26
C SER A 27 26.38 -28.34 -9.92
N ARG A 28 27.40 -28.51 -10.77
CA ARG A 28 28.54 -29.40 -10.51
C ARG A 28 29.39 -28.87 -9.36
N SER A 29 29.77 -27.59 -9.36
CA SER A 29 30.56 -26.98 -8.28
C SER A 29 29.85 -27.07 -6.93
N LEU A 30 28.53 -26.85 -6.88
CA LEU A 30 27.73 -26.99 -5.66
C LEU A 30 27.64 -28.45 -5.19
N LYS A 31 27.62 -29.44 -6.10
CA LYS A 31 27.59 -30.87 -5.76
C LYS A 31 28.95 -31.39 -5.28
N VAL A 32 30.03 -30.99 -5.94
CA VAL A 32 31.40 -31.41 -5.59
C VAL A 32 31.92 -30.69 -4.34
N GLY A 33 31.40 -29.50 -4.04
CA GLY A 33 31.87 -28.68 -2.92
C GLY A 33 33.13 -27.85 -3.23
N ASP A 34 33.63 -27.92 -4.46
CA ASP A 34 34.77 -27.15 -4.95
C ASP A 34 34.31 -25.80 -5.53
N TYR A 35 33.98 -24.89 -4.62
CA TYR A 35 33.52 -23.53 -4.97
C TYR A 35 34.35 -22.42 -4.31
N VAL A 36 35.36 -22.78 -3.53
CA VAL A 36 36.23 -21.82 -2.83
C VAL A 36 37.57 -21.75 -3.60
N PRO A 37 37.88 -20.63 -4.27
CA PRO A 37 39.15 -20.50 -4.99
C PRO A 37 40.34 -20.62 -4.03
N SER A 38 41.31 -21.48 -4.35
CA SER A 38 42.51 -21.69 -3.53
C SER A 38 43.41 -20.45 -3.44
N ASP A 39 43.57 -19.72 -4.56
CA ASP A 39 44.65 -18.73 -4.72
C ASP A 39 44.36 -17.30 -4.27
N LYS A 40 43.08 -16.89 -4.12
CA LYS A 40 42.74 -15.48 -3.87
C LYS A 40 41.91 -15.31 -2.61
N ARG A 41 42.58 -14.97 -1.51
CA ARG A 41 41.93 -14.61 -0.24
C ARG A 41 41.32 -13.22 -0.37
N SER A 42 40.02 -13.15 -0.57
CA SER A 42 39.30 -11.87 -0.50
C SER A 42 39.28 -11.36 0.94
N VAL A 43 39.35 -10.03 1.11
CA VAL A 43 39.18 -9.37 2.41
C VAL A 43 37.87 -9.87 3.01
N SER A 44 37.93 -10.38 4.24
CA SER A 44 36.75 -10.97 4.87
C SER A 44 35.86 -9.86 5.43
N PRO A 45 34.56 -9.85 5.10
CA PRO A 45 33.61 -8.91 5.67
C PRO A 45 33.49 -9.11 7.20
N PRO A 46 32.94 -8.12 7.92
CA PRO A 46 32.72 -8.23 9.36
C PRO A 46 31.89 -9.50 9.68
N PRO A 47 32.20 -10.19 10.79
CA PRO A 47 31.51 -11.41 11.18
C PRO A 47 30.06 -11.11 11.57
N GLU A 48 29.12 -11.72 10.86
CA GLU A 48 27.71 -11.76 11.27
C GLU A 48 27.45 -13.04 12.08
N TYR A 49 26.71 -12.88 13.17
CA TYR A 49 26.32 -13.96 14.08
C TYR A 49 24.81 -14.17 13.99
N GLY A 50 24.38 -15.43 13.91
CA GLY A 50 22.97 -15.80 13.96
C GLY A 50 22.40 -15.69 15.38
N THR A 51 21.10 -15.88 15.53
CA THR A 51 20.39 -15.91 16.82
C THR A 51 20.94 -16.97 17.77
N ASP A 52 21.56 -18.03 17.23
CA ASP A 52 22.23 -19.12 17.93
C ASP A 52 23.69 -18.81 18.33
N GLY A 53 24.17 -17.58 18.09
CA GLY A 53 25.52 -17.13 18.45
C GLY A 53 26.64 -17.73 17.59
N ARG A 54 26.32 -18.52 16.55
CA ARG A 54 27.32 -19.02 15.60
C ARG A 54 27.55 -18.03 14.47
N ARG A 55 28.79 -18.00 13.97
CA ARG A 55 29.15 -17.20 12.80
C ARG A 55 28.49 -17.77 11.56
N ILE A 56 27.58 -17.00 10.96
CA ILE A 56 26.86 -17.38 9.74
C ILE A 56 27.65 -17.00 8.47
N ASN A 57 28.46 -15.94 8.55
CA ASN A 57 29.20 -15.40 7.41
C ASN A 57 30.62 -16.02 7.31
N THR A 58 30.68 -17.33 7.03
CA THR A 58 31.94 -18.04 6.74
C THR A 58 32.35 -17.85 5.28
N ARG A 59 33.63 -18.09 4.96
CA ARG A 59 34.15 -18.01 3.58
C ARG A 59 33.37 -18.94 2.66
N GLU A 60 33.17 -20.19 3.08
CA GLU A 60 32.43 -21.18 2.31
C GLU A 60 30.97 -20.76 2.10
N PHE A 61 30.31 -20.25 3.14
CA PHE A 61 28.93 -19.77 3.01
C PHE A 61 28.83 -18.62 2.00
N ARG A 62 29.78 -17.66 2.00
CA ARG A 62 29.79 -16.56 1.02
C ARG A 62 29.93 -17.04 -0.41
N TYR A 63 30.87 -17.94 -0.69
CA TYR A 63 31.10 -18.45 -2.04
C TYR A 63 29.93 -19.34 -2.50
N ARG A 64 29.40 -20.19 -1.60
CA ARG A 64 28.20 -20.98 -1.87
C ARG A 64 27.01 -20.07 -2.20
N LYS A 65 26.70 -19.11 -1.32
CA LYS A 65 25.61 -18.15 -1.52
C LYS A 65 25.77 -17.39 -2.84
N LYS A 66 26.99 -16.95 -3.17
CA LYS A 66 27.27 -16.27 -4.45
C LYS A 66 26.94 -17.15 -5.66
N LEU A 67 27.32 -18.42 -5.64
CA LEU A 67 26.98 -19.37 -6.71
C LEU A 67 25.48 -19.69 -6.74
N GLU A 68 24.81 -19.77 -5.59
CA GLU A 68 23.37 -19.97 -5.51
C GLU A 68 22.58 -18.76 -6.06
N ASP A 69 23.01 -17.53 -5.74
CA ASP A 69 22.48 -16.29 -6.30
C ASP A 69 22.70 -16.20 -7.82
N GLU A 70 23.88 -16.59 -8.30
CA GLU A 70 24.18 -16.67 -9.73
C GLU A 70 23.29 -17.71 -10.42
N ARG A 71 23.16 -18.91 -9.84
CA ARG A 71 22.26 -19.97 -10.32
C ARG A 71 20.82 -19.46 -10.40
N HIS A 72 20.36 -18.74 -9.38
CA HIS A 72 19.01 -18.17 -9.35
C HIS A 72 18.77 -17.20 -10.51
N LYS A 73 19.69 -16.25 -10.74
CA LYS A 73 19.61 -15.28 -11.85
C LYS A 73 19.59 -15.97 -13.20
N LEU A 74 20.42 -17.00 -13.39
CA LEU A 74 20.47 -17.76 -14.64
C LEU A 74 19.21 -18.58 -14.88
N VAL A 75 18.65 -19.22 -13.85
CA VAL A 75 17.36 -19.92 -13.94
C VAL A 75 16.25 -18.94 -14.31
N GLU A 76 16.21 -17.75 -13.71
CA GLU A 76 15.20 -16.74 -14.06
C GLU A 76 15.31 -16.29 -15.52
N LYS A 77 16.54 -16.07 -16.02
CA LYS A 77 16.78 -15.78 -17.44
C LYS A 77 16.35 -16.96 -18.34
N ALA A 78 16.71 -18.19 -17.98
CA ALA A 78 16.35 -19.38 -18.73
C ALA A 78 14.83 -19.54 -18.88
N ILE A 79 14.05 -19.27 -17.83
CA ILE A 79 12.58 -19.33 -17.86
C ILE A 79 12.00 -18.31 -18.86
N LYS A 80 12.63 -17.13 -19.00
CA LYS A 80 12.16 -16.07 -19.91
C LYS A 80 12.53 -16.35 -21.36
N VAL A 81 13.73 -16.86 -21.61
CA VAL A 81 14.28 -17.05 -22.97
C VAL A 81 13.86 -18.39 -23.58
N ILE A 82 13.80 -19.46 -22.79
CA ILE A 82 13.59 -20.82 -23.29
C ILE A 82 12.16 -21.28 -22.98
N PRO A 83 11.25 -21.34 -23.97
CA PRO A 83 9.91 -21.85 -23.77
C PRO A 83 9.97 -23.35 -23.39
N GLY A 84 9.40 -23.70 -22.23
CA GLY A 84 9.40 -25.07 -21.72
C GLY A 84 10.59 -25.45 -20.83
N PHE A 85 11.48 -24.51 -20.49
CA PHE A 85 12.56 -24.75 -19.54
C PHE A 85 12.04 -25.17 -18.16
N ARG A 86 12.53 -26.31 -17.66
CA ARG A 86 12.23 -26.81 -16.31
C ARG A 86 13.47 -26.66 -15.44
N PRO A 87 13.39 -25.92 -14.30
CA PRO A 87 14.48 -25.83 -13.36
C PRO A 87 14.92 -27.22 -12.85
N PRO A 88 16.21 -27.43 -12.54
CA PRO A 88 16.69 -28.68 -11.95
C PRO A 88 15.99 -29.03 -10.64
N ALA A 89 15.81 -30.32 -10.34
CA ALA A 89 15.13 -30.77 -9.11
C ALA A 89 15.83 -30.30 -7.81
N ASP A 90 17.16 -30.11 -7.85
CA ASP A 90 17.98 -29.60 -6.75
C ASP A 90 17.88 -28.07 -6.57
N TYR A 91 17.14 -27.37 -7.44
CA TYR A 91 16.97 -25.93 -7.36
C TYR A 91 15.71 -25.59 -6.55
N LYS A 92 15.94 -24.99 -5.38
CA LYS A 92 14.88 -24.33 -4.62
C LYS A 92 14.89 -22.85 -4.97
N ARG A 93 13.76 -22.35 -5.49
CA ARG A 93 13.56 -20.90 -5.67
C ARG A 93 13.71 -20.25 -4.28
N PRO A 94 14.45 -19.13 -4.15
CA PRO A 94 14.58 -18.41 -2.89
C PRO A 94 13.19 -18.13 -2.31
N THR A 95 13.01 -18.46 -1.03
CA THR A 95 11.76 -18.29 -0.30
C THR A 95 11.48 -16.81 -0.13
N LYS A 96 10.74 -16.22 -1.08
CA LYS A 96 10.21 -14.84 -1.08
C LYS A 96 11.29 -13.77 -0.89
N ILE A 97 11.50 -12.97 -1.92
CA ILE A 97 12.35 -11.79 -1.80
C ILE A 97 11.63 -10.84 -0.83
N LEU A 98 12.39 -10.23 0.09
CA LEU A 98 11.89 -9.37 1.15
C LEU A 98 12.58 -8.02 1.06
N ASP A 99 11.80 -6.95 1.05
CA ASP A 99 12.29 -5.58 1.11
C ASP A 99 11.69 -4.85 2.32
N LYS A 100 12.52 -4.05 3.00
CA LYS A 100 12.17 -3.35 4.23
C LYS A 100 12.22 -1.84 4.01
N ILE A 101 11.09 -1.17 4.26
CA ILE A 101 10.94 0.28 4.09
C ILE A 101 10.67 0.89 5.46
N TYR A 102 11.57 1.75 5.93
CA TYR A 102 11.41 2.46 7.19
C TYR A 102 10.52 3.69 7.03
N ILE A 103 9.59 3.90 7.95
CA ILE A 103 8.68 5.05 7.93
C ILE A 103 9.23 6.15 8.85
N PRO A 104 9.36 7.40 8.39
CA PRO A 104 9.94 8.50 9.17
C PRO A 104 8.97 9.06 10.22
N VAL A 105 8.60 8.23 11.20
CA VAL A 105 7.71 8.62 12.31
C VAL A 105 8.38 9.59 13.29
N ARG A 106 9.72 9.60 13.34
CA ARG A 106 10.48 10.48 14.24
C ARG A 106 10.46 11.93 13.75
N ASP A 107 10.55 12.13 12.43
CA ASP A 107 10.55 13.44 11.80
C ASP A 107 9.13 14.05 11.75
N PHE A 108 8.11 13.21 11.59
CA PHE A 108 6.71 13.64 11.46
C PHE A 108 5.77 12.90 12.43
N PRO A 109 5.86 13.16 13.76
CA PRO A 109 5.05 12.47 14.76
C PRO A 109 3.55 12.80 14.68
N GLU A 110 3.18 13.93 14.06
CA GLU A 110 1.77 14.35 13.90
C GLU A 110 1.04 13.56 12.81
N ILE A 111 1.77 12.89 11.91
CA ILE A 111 1.21 12.18 10.77
C ILE A 111 0.92 10.71 11.11
N ASN A 112 -0.35 10.31 10.95
CA ASN A 112 -0.79 8.93 11.14
C ASN A 112 -0.53 8.05 9.90
N PHE A 113 0.74 7.69 9.65
CA PHE A 113 1.14 6.87 8.49
C PHE A 113 0.42 5.52 8.41
N ILE A 114 0.23 4.84 9.54
CA ILE A 114 -0.45 3.53 9.61
C ILE A 114 -1.89 3.65 9.10
N GLY A 115 -2.61 4.69 9.52
CA GLY A 115 -3.99 4.93 9.09
C GLY A 115 -4.08 5.19 7.59
N LEU A 116 -3.13 5.95 7.04
CA LEU A 116 -3.06 6.29 5.62
C LEU A 116 -2.73 5.08 4.74
N LEU A 117 -1.76 4.25 5.17
CA LEU A 117 -1.35 3.04 4.45
C LEU A 117 -2.41 1.94 4.47
N ILE A 118 -3.08 1.75 5.61
CA ILE A 118 -4.15 0.75 5.73
C ILE A 118 -5.42 1.22 5.01
N GLY A 119 -5.81 2.47 5.23
CA GLY A 119 -7.07 3.03 4.74
C GLY A 119 -8.32 2.43 5.41
N PRO A 120 -9.52 2.86 4.99
CA PRO A 120 -10.78 2.34 5.51
C PRO A 120 -10.90 0.83 5.29
N ARG A 121 -11.14 0.07 6.37
CA ARG A 121 -11.23 -1.41 6.36
C ARG A 121 -10.05 -2.14 5.70
N GLY A 122 -8.88 -1.50 5.56
CA GLY A 122 -7.74 -2.09 4.87
C GLY A 122 -7.83 -2.03 3.34
N ASN A 123 -8.75 -1.25 2.77
CA ASN A 123 -8.95 -1.17 1.33
C ASN A 123 -7.70 -0.62 0.61
N THR A 124 -7.02 0.37 1.18
CA THR A 124 -5.83 0.95 0.57
C THR A 124 -4.68 -0.05 0.57
N LEU A 125 -4.42 -0.74 1.69
CA LEU A 125 -3.40 -1.79 1.74
C LEU A 125 -3.69 -2.90 0.73
N LYS A 126 -4.94 -3.38 0.68
CA LYS A 126 -5.36 -4.41 -0.30
C LYS A 126 -5.20 -3.94 -1.74
N LYS A 127 -5.45 -2.66 -2.03
CA LYS A 127 -5.26 -2.10 -3.37
C LYS A 127 -3.79 -2.16 -3.77
N ILE A 128 -2.88 -1.75 -2.88
CA ILE A 128 -1.44 -1.82 -3.14
C ILE A 128 -0.98 -3.27 -3.31
N GLU A 129 -1.44 -4.19 -2.46
CA GLU A 129 -1.12 -5.62 -2.57
C GLU A 129 -1.64 -6.22 -3.89
N SER A 130 -2.86 -5.85 -4.32
CA SER A 130 -3.44 -6.33 -5.57
C SER A 130 -2.76 -5.76 -6.81
N GLU A 131 -2.36 -4.49 -6.78
CA GLU A 131 -1.74 -3.80 -7.92
C GLU A 131 -0.26 -4.17 -8.08
N SER A 132 0.46 -4.33 -6.97
CA SER A 132 1.86 -4.78 -6.97
C SER A 132 1.98 -6.30 -7.16
N GLY A 133 0.96 -7.06 -6.75
CA GLY A 133 1.05 -8.52 -6.63
C GLY A 133 2.02 -8.99 -5.55
N ALA A 134 2.46 -8.08 -4.67
CA ALA A 134 3.30 -8.34 -3.51
C ALA A 134 2.46 -8.33 -2.23
N LYS A 135 2.92 -9.07 -1.22
CA LYS A 135 2.30 -9.10 0.11
C LYS A 135 3.01 -8.12 1.03
N ILE A 136 2.25 -7.23 1.65
CA ILE A 136 2.76 -6.14 2.47
C ILE A 136 2.43 -6.43 3.93
N SER A 137 3.38 -6.18 4.83
CA SER A 137 3.20 -6.38 6.27
C SER A 137 3.82 -5.23 7.05
N ILE A 138 3.00 -4.49 7.77
CA ILE A 138 3.46 -3.41 8.65
C ILE A 138 3.93 -4.03 9.97
N ARG A 139 5.14 -3.67 10.42
CA ARG A 139 5.84 -4.18 11.60
C ARG A 139 6.51 -3.03 12.35
N GLY A 140 6.95 -3.29 13.58
CA GLY A 140 7.66 -2.31 14.41
C GLY A 140 6.77 -1.59 15.42
N LYS A 141 7.40 -0.69 16.19
CA LYS A 141 6.75 0.04 17.31
C LYS A 141 5.54 0.84 16.83
N GLY A 142 4.39 0.63 17.47
CA GLY A 142 3.12 1.30 17.14
C GLY A 142 2.28 0.62 16.04
N SER A 143 2.75 -0.47 15.42
CA SER A 143 2.00 -1.16 14.36
C SER A 143 0.74 -1.90 14.85
N VAL A 144 0.67 -2.27 16.13
CA VAL A 144 -0.48 -2.97 16.72
C VAL A 144 -1.24 -1.98 17.59
N LYS A 145 -2.53 -1.78 17.30
CA LYS A 145 -3.42 -0.97 18.13
C LYS A 145 -3.50 -1.58 19.53
N GLU A 146 -3.11 -0.83 20.55
CA GLU A 146 -3.19 -1.25 21.95
C GLU A 146 -4.58 -1.83 22.26
N GLY A 147 -4.62 -3.09 22.70
CA GLY A 147 -5.86 -3.76 23.13
C GLY A 147 -6.34 -4.96 22.30
N ARG A 148 -5.73 -5.30 21.16
CA ARG A 148 -6.03 -6.57 20.45
C ARG A 148 -4.93 -7.60 20.69
N GLY A 149 -5.17 -8.51 21.64
CA GLY A 149 -4.52 -9.82 21.71
C GLY A 149 -3.01 -9.81 21.95
N ARG A 150 -2.57 -9.25 23.07
CA ARG A 150 -1.25 -9.58 23.63
C ARG A 150 -1.30 -11.03 24.11
N ASN A 151 -0.56 -11.91 23.44
CA ASN A 151 -0.13 -13.16 24.05
C ASN A 151 1.25 -12.86 24.64
N GLU A 152 1.31 -12.66 25.97
CA GLU A 152 2.47 -12.14 26.70
C GLU A 152 3.74 -13.04 26.64
N ASN A 153 3.70 -14.16 25.92
CA ASN A 153 4.74 -15.21 25.98
C ASN A 153 5.44 -15.53 24.65
N ALA A 154 5.37 -14.65 23.65
CA ALA A 154 6.22 -14.76 22.47
C ALA A 154 6.81 -13.39 22.15
N PRO A 155 8.07 -13.09 22.53
CA PRO A 155 8.76 -11.93 21.98
C PRO A 155 8.87 -12.15 20.47
N GLN A 156 8.00 -11.50 19.69
CA GLN A 156 8.21 -11.42 18.25
C GLN A 156 9.45 -10.58 18.04
N ALA A 157 10.53 -11.23 17.62
CA ALA A 157 11.74 -10.58 17.15
C ALA A 157 11.33 -9.46 16.16
N GLY A 158 11.53 -8.20 16.57
CA GLY A 158 11.12 -7.02 15.80
C GLY A 158 10.31 -5.96 16.56
N GLU A 159 9.92 -6.17 17.83
CA GLU A 159 9.26 -5.10 18.63
C GLU A 159 10.20 -3.94 19.00
N GLU A 160 11.52 -4.13 18.90
CA GLU A 160 12.50 -3.06 19.10
C GLU A 160 12.73 -2.20 17.84
N GLU A 161 12.36 -2.70 16.67
CA GLU A 161 12.56 -2.01 15.39
C GLU A 161 11.57 -0.84 15.23
N ASP A 162 12.06 0.26 14.65
CA ASP A 162 11.22 1.40 14.25
C ASP A 162 10.13 0.95 13.27
N LEU A 163 9.06 1.75 13.17
CA LEU A 163 7.92 1.43 12.31
C LEU A 163 8.39 1.24 10.86
N HIS A 164 8.12 0.05 10.30
CA HIS A 164 8.54 -0.30 8.96
C HIS A 164 7.53 -1.19 8.23
N CYS A 165 7.54 -1.13 6.90
CA CYS A 165 6.80 -2.02 6.03
C CYS A 165 7.74 -3.09 5.46
N VAL A 166 7.32 -4.35 5.56
CA VAL A 166 7.98 -5.48 4.90
C VAL A 166 7.17 -5.86 3.68
N VAL A 167 7.77 -5.74 2.49
CA VAL A 167 7.19 -6.14 1.22
C VAL A 167 7.78 -7.48 0.83
N SER A 168 6.92 -8.47 0.57
CA SER A 168 7.32 -9.84 0.22
C SER A 168 6.69 -10.24 -1.10
N GLY A 169 7.47 -10.82 -2.02
CA GLY A 169 6.97 -11.16 -3.35
C GLY A 169 7.72 -12.32 -4.01
N ASP A 170 7.11 -12.85 -5.08
CA ASP A 170 7.69 -13.93 -5.90
C ASP A 170 8.70 -13.44 -6.93
N THR A 171 8.68 -12.15 -7.26
CA THR A 171 9.48 -11.53 -8.32
C THR A 171 9.91 -10.14 -7.87
N ASP A 172 11.13 -9.76 -8.23
CA ASP A 172 11.71 -8.46 -7.90
C ASP A 172 10.86 -7.28 -8.42
N ASP A 173 10.31 -7.39 -9.63
CA ASP A 173 9.45 -6.34 -10.22
C ASP A 173 8.20 -6.03 -9.39
N LYS A 174 7.59 -7.08 -8.79
CA LYS A 174 6.42 -6.92 -7.91
C LYS A 174 6.78 -6.16 -6.64
N ILE A 175 7.94 -6.47 -6.07
CA ILE A 175 8.43 -5.82 -4.85
C ILE A 175 8.76 -4.37 -5.14
N ARG A 176 9.50 -4.09 -6.22
CA ARG A 176 9.84 -2.74 -6.65
C ARG A 176 8.59 -1.88 -6.83
N LYS A 177 7.54 -2.40 -7.49
CA LYS A 177 6.24 -1.72 -7.61
C LYS A 177 5.58 -1.46 -6.25
N GLY A 178 5.59 -2.44 -5.35
CA GLY A 178 5.06 -2.28 -3.99
C GLY A 178 5.81 -1.21 -3.19
N VAL A 179 7.14 -1.21 -3.26
CA VAL A 179 8.02 -0.23 -2.61
C VAL A 179 7.76 1.17 -3.16
N GLU A 180 7.66 1.32 -4.48
CA GLU A 180 7.38 2.61 -5.14
C GLU A 180 6.03 3.18 -4.71
N MET A 181 4.97 2.36 -4.66
CA MET A 181 3.66 2.80 -4.18
C MET A 181 3.66 3.23 -2.71
N ILE A 182 4.36 2.50 -1.84
CA ILE A 182 4.47 2.85 -0.42
C ILE A 182 5.23 4.17 -0.25
N ASN A 183 6.36 4.33 -0.92
CA ASN A 183 7.15 5.57 -0.88
C ASN A 183 6.32 6.76 -1.38
N LYS A 184 5.59 6.60 -2.48
CA LYS A 184 4.70 7.64 -3.00
C LYS A 184 3.66 8.09 -1.97
N ILE A 185 3.08 7.18 -1.19
CA ILE A 185 2.12 7.52 -0.12
C ILE A 185 2.83 8.29 1.01
N ILE A 186 4.03 7.85 1.41
CA ILE A 186 4.83 8.52 2.44
C ILE A 186 5.21 9.94 1.99
N GLU A 187 5.73 10.09 0.76
CA GLU A 187 6.10 11.38 0.17
C GLU A 187 4.91 12.33 0.05
N THR A 188 3.75 11.81 -0.36
CA THR A 188 2.51 12.60 -0.42
C THR A 188 2.09 13.05 0.97
N ALA A 189 2.28 12.21 1.99
CA ALA A 189 1.95 12.55 3.37
C ALA A 189 2.90 13.60 3.95
N THR A 190 4.20 13.56 3.63
CA THR A 190 5.20 14.50 4.16
C THR A 190 5.22 15.84 3.42
N SER A 191 4.93 15.84 2.11
CA SER A 191 5.01 17.04 1.28
C SER A 191 3.73 17.88 1.28
N VAL A 192 2.56 17.25 1.45
CA VAL A 192 1.27 17.93 1.37
C VAL A 192 0.70 18.18 2.77
N PRO A 193 0.44 19.44 3.17
CA PRO A 193 -0.16 19.73 4.47
C PRO A 193 -1.56 19.12 4.62
N GLU A 194 -1.96 18.82 5.86
CA GLU A 194 -3.14 17.98 6.18
C GLU A 194 -4.45 18.42 5.50
N GLY A 195 -4.63 19.73 5.25
CA GLY A 195 -5.84 20.28 4.63
C GLY A 195 -5.97 20.03 3.12
N GLN A 196 -4.87 19.71 2.43
CA GLN A 196 -4.84 19.53 0.97
C GLN A 196 -4.64 18.07 0.54
N ASN A 197 -4.44 17.16 1.50
CA ASN A 197 -4.19 15.76 1.17
C ASN A 197 -5.49 15.06 0.73
N GLU A 198 -5.74 15.06 -0.58
CA GLU A 198 -6.92 14.45 -1.21
C GLU A 198 -7.08 12.98 -0.83
N LEU A 199 -5.98 12.24 -0.68
CA LEU A 199 -6.01 10.82 -0.34
C LEU A 199 -6.61 10.61 1.06
N LYS A 200 -6.15 11.39 2.05
CA LYS A 200 -6.69 11.36 3.42
C LYS A 200 -8.17 11.76 3.44
N ARG A 201 -8.55 12.80 2.68
CA ARG A 201 -9.94 13.28 2.60
C ARG A 201 -10.87 12.22 1.99
N ASN A 202 -10.45 11.57 0.92
CA ASN A 202 -11.20 10.50 0.26
C ASN A 202 -11.34 9.27 1.17
N GLN A 203 -10.27 8.87 1.86
CA GLN A 203 -10.32 7.77 2.84
C GLN A 203 -11.27 8.07 4.00
N LEU A 204 -11.27 9.30 4.53
CA LEU A 204 -12.20 9.71 5.59
C LEU A 204 -13.64 9.72 5.11
N ARG A 205 -13.90 10.18 3.87
CA ARG A 205 -15.23 10.13 3.25
C ARG A 205 -15.73 8.70 3.09
N GLU A 206 -14.88 7.80 2.56
CA GLU A 206 -15.22 6.39 2.40
C GLU A 206 -15.46 5.71 3.75
N LEU A 207 -14.66 6.03 4.77
CA LEU A 207 -14.86 5.53 6.13
C LEU A 207 -16.21 5.97 6.71
N ALA A 208 -16.57 7.25 6.54
CA ALA A 208 -17.86 7.78 6.99
C ALA A 208 -19.03 7.12 6.26
N ALA A 209 -18.89 6.87 4.95
CA ALA A 209 -19.88 6.15 4.13
C ALA A 209 -20.09 4.73 4.67
N LEU A 210 -19.01 3.99 4.93
CA LEU A 210 -19.05 2.63 5.42
C LEU A 210 -19.60 2.49 6.85
N ASN A 211 -19.45 3.54 7.67
CA ASN A 211 -19.98 3.59 9.03
C ASN A 211 -21.41 4.15 9.10
N GLY A 212 -22.01 4.55 7.97
CA GLY A 212 -23.34 5.16 7.93
C GLY A 212 -23.42 6.52 8.63
N THR A 213 -22.27 7.13 8.93
CA THR A 213 -22.17 8.48 9.51
C THR A 213 -21.84 9.54 8.47
N LEU A 214 -21.80 9.17 7.19
CA LEU A 214 -21.62 10.10 6.09
C LEU A 214 -22.75 11.12 6.13
N ARG A 215 -22.36 12.34 6.46
CA ARG A 215 -23.21 13.51 6.34
C ARG A 215 -22.83 14.15 5.02
N ASP A 216 -23.71 14.09 4.04
CA ASP A 216 -23.58 14.82 2.79
C ASP A 216 -23.82 16.32 3.07
N ASP A 217 -22.86 16.96 3.73
CA ASP A 217 -22.89 18.41 4.02
C ASP A 217 -22.88 19.23 2.70
N GLU A 218 -22.34 18.68 1.60
CA GLU A 218 -22.36 19.32 0.26
C GLU A 218 -23.78 19.43 -0.34
N ASN A 219 -24.69 18.52 0.01
CA ASN A 219 -26.08 18.54 -0.46
C ASN A 219 -27.08 18.93 0.64
N GLN A 220 -26.59 19.37 1.81
CA GLN A 220 -27.48 19.82 2.88
C GLN A 220 -28.03 21.21 2.57
N ILE A 221 -29.24 21.23 2.02
CA ILE A 221 -30.01 22.44 1.72
C ILE A 221 -30.49 23.03 3.05
N CYS A 222 -30.19 24.30 3.30
CA CYS A 222 -30.67 24.98 4.50
C CYS A 222 -32.19 25.15 4.43
N ASN A 223 -32.94 24.54 5.36
CA ASN A 223 -34.40 24.67 5.47
C ASN A 223 -34.92 26.09 5.79
N ASN A 224 -34.03 27.09 5.93
CA ASN A 224 -34.39 28.50 6.15
C ASN A 224 -34.26 29.33 4.87
N CYS A 225 -33.10 29.26 4.19
CA CYS A 225 -32.80 30.10 3.02
C CYS A 225 -32.64 29.33 1.70
N GLY A 226 -32.68 28.00 1.72
CA GLY A 226 -32.53 27.16 0.53
C GLY A 226 -31.09 27.05 -0.01
N ALA A 227 -30.11 27.74 0.60
CA ALA A 227 -28.71 27.62 0.21
C ALA A 227 -28.06 26.35 0.77
N VAL A 228 -27.12 25.77 0.01
CA VAL A 228 -26.38 24.57 0.40
C VAL A 228 -25.18 24.91 1.29
N GLY A 229 -24.77 23.97 2.15
CA GLY A 229 -23.50 24.05 2.88
C GLY A 229 -23.55 24.67 4.28
N HIS A 230 -24.73 24.81 4.90
CA HIS A 230 -24.85 25.18 6.31
C HIS A 230 -26.17 24.70 6.95
N ARG A 231 -26.20 24.60 8.29
CA ARG A 231 -27.42 24.18 9.02
C ARG A 231 -28.31 25.37 9.38
N ARG A 232 -29.59 25.10 9.66
CA ARG A 232 -30.60 26.12 10.01
C ARG A 232 -30.16 27.08 11.14
N TYR A 233 -29.36 26.61 12.09
CA TYR A 233 -28.88 27.42 13.21
C TYR A 233 -27.61 28.23 12.88
N GLU A 234 -26.90 27.86 11.82
CA GLU A 234 -25.74 28.55 11.25
C GLU A 234 -26.13 29.44 10.05
N CYS A 235 -27.44 29.59 9.79
CA CYS A 235 -27.94 30.38 8.67
C CYS A 235 -27.67 31.88 8.90
N PRO A 236 -26.93 32.55 7.99
CA PRO A 236 -26.68 33.99 8.08
C PRO A 236 -27.93 34.83 7.76
N GLU A 237 -28.92 34.23 7.08
CA GLU A 237 -30.20 34.86 6.80
C GLU A 237 -31.14 34.79 8.02
N GLN A 238 -31.94 35.85 8.20
CA GLN A 238 -32.96 35.93 9.26
C GLN A 238 -33.83 34.66 9.26
N ARG A 239 -34.14 34.15 10.46
CA ARG A 239 -34.99 32.97 10.64
C ARG A 239 -36.40 33.24 10.09
N ASN A 240 -36.70 32.71 8.91
CA ASN A 240 -38.01 32.77 8.31
C ASN A 240 -38.90 31.65 8.85
N PHE A 241 -39.66 31.94 9.92
CA PHE A 241 -40.55 30.98 10.57
C PHE A 241 -41.79 30.61 9.72
N THR A 242 -42.09 31.36 8.66
CA THR A 242 -43.30 31.19 7.84
C THR A 242 -43.04 30.54 6.49
N ALA A 243 -41.79 30.28 6.09
CA ALA A 243 -41.44 29.77 4.77
C ALA A 243 -42.09 28.41 4.44
N ASN A 244 -42.24 27.52 5.43
CA ASN A 244 -42.84 26.20 5.27
C ASN A 244 -44.33 26.14 5.66
N LEU A 245 -44.95 27.29 5.95
CA LEU A 245 -46.32 27.33 6.45
C LEU A 245 -47.29 27.54 5.28
N ILE A 246 -48.06 26.49 4.97
CA ILE A 246 -49.09 26.51 3.92
C ILE A 246 -50.39 27.05 4.52
N CYS A 247 -50.93 28.11 3.92
CA CYS A 247 -52.17 28.70 4.39
C CYS A 247 -53.38 27.80 4.08
N ARG A 248 -54.20 27.48 5.09
CA ARG A 248 -55.38 26.62 4.94
C ARG A 248 -56.53 27.25 4.12
N ILE A 249 -56.49 28.56 3.87
CA ILE A 249 -57.56 29.28 3.18
C ILE A 249 -57.26 29.43 1.69
N CYS A 250 -56.05 29.89 1.35
CA CYS A 250 -55.67 30.17 -0.03
C CYS A 250 -54.54 29.27 -0.56
N GLN A 251 -54.08 28.28 0.20
CA GLN A 251 -53.03 27.30 -0.16
C GLN A 251 -51.67 27.89 -0.57
N GLY A 252 -51.48 29.22 -0.47
CA GLY A 252 -50.20 29.89 -0.65
C GLY A 252 -49.22 29.63 0.49
N VAL A 253 -47.92 29.72 0.18
CA VAL A 253 -46.81 29.58 1.14
C VAL A 253 -46.46 30.94 1.78
N GLY A 254 -45.85 30.94 2.98
CA GLY A 254 -45.20 32.13 3.53
C GLY A 254 -46.00 32.96 4.55
N HIS A 255 -47.23 32.59 4.92
CA HIS A 255 -48.03 33.35 5.90
C HIS A 255 -49.05 32.48 6.68
N ILE A 256 -49.51 32.96 7.84
CA ILE A 256 -50.51 32.28 8.69
C ILE A 256 -51.91 32.80 8.35
N ALA A 257 -52.88 31.90 8.21
CA ALA A 257 -54.30 32.21 8.00
C ALA A 257 -54.85 33.06 9.16
N ARG A 258 -55.07 34.36 8.93
CA ARG A 258 -55.73 35.29 9.87
C ARG A 258 -56.92 35.96 9.19
N GLY A 259 -58.06 35.28 9.21
CA GLY A 259 -59.33 35.76 8.64
C GLY A 259 -60.23 34.60 8.22
N LYS A 260 -61.54 34.85 8.07
CA LYS A 260 -62.50 33.84 7.57
C LYS A 260 -62.76 33.94 6.05
N SER A 261 -62.10 34.85 5.32
CA SER A 261 -62.38 35.14 3.91
C SER A 261 -61.15 35.04 2.99
N MET A 262 -61.36 34.52 1.78
CA MET A 262 -60.35 34.35 0.73
C MET A 262 -59.70 35.69 0.31
N THR A 263 -60.49 36.76 0.30
CA THR A 263 -60.07 38.12 -0.12
C THR A 263 -59.03 38.75 0.80
N THR A 264 -59.05 38.47 2.10
CA THR A 264 -58.03 38.95 3.04
C THR A 264 -56.74 38.11 3.02
N CYS A 265 -56.83 36.85 2.56
CA CYS A 265 -55.70 35.92 2.40
C CYS A 265 -54.78 36.32 1.24
N LEU A 266 -55.38 36.69 0.10
CA LEU A 266 -54.66 37.01 -1.14
C LEU A 266 -53.78 38.26 -1.04
N ILE A 267 -54.17 39.25 -0.23
CA ILE A 267 -53.42 40.50 -0.02
C ILE A 267 -52.07 40.24 0.67
N LYS A 268 -51.99 39.21 1.53
CA LYS A 268 -50.76 38.84 2.25
C LYS A 268 -49.94 37.74 1.58
N CYS A 269 -50.47 37.12 0.52
CA CYS A 269 -49.77 36.07 -0.23
C CYS A 269 -48.68 36.58 -1.16
N ASN A 270 -48.54 37.89 -1.38
CA ASN A 270 -47.58 38.45 -2.33
C ASN A 270 -47.65 37.79 -3.72
N ILE A 271 -48.88 37.58 -4.23
CA ILE A 271 -49.13 37.04 -5.58
C ILE A 271 -49.16 38.13 -6.66
N TRP A 272 -49.01 39.41 -6.31
CA TRP A 272 -48.70 40.44 -7.31
C TRP A 272 -47.18 40.54 -7.44
N ALA A 273 -46.60 39.55 -8.12
CA ALA A 273 -45.26 39.68 -8.68
C ALA A 273 -45.35 40.64 -9.89
N PHE A 274 -45.09 41.92 -9.63
CA PHE A 274 -44.40 42.89 -10.49
C PHE A 274 -43.81 43.99 -9.61
#